data_AF-A0A3B8P6Q0-F1
#
_entry.id   AF-A0A3B8P6Q0-F1
#
_cell.length_a   1.000
_cell.length_b   1.000
_cell.length_c   1.000
_cell.angle_alpha   90.00
_cell.angle_beta   90.00
_cell.angle_gamma   90.00
#
_symmetry.space_group_name_H-M   'P 1'
#
loop_
_entity.id
_entity.type
_entity.pdbx_description
1 polymer ?
#
loop_
_entity_poly.entity_id
_entity_poly.type
_entity_poly.pdbx_seq_one_letter_code
_entity_poly.pdbx_strand_id
1 'polypeptide(L)'
;GQAMIRRVGWCTGGGQGYIDTAIAAGVDLYLTGEASEQTYHSARENGVSFIAAGHHATERYGVQALGDYLARRFALEHLFIDCPNPI
;
A
#
# COMPACT_ATOMS: atom_id res chain seq x y z
N GLY A 1 15.21 -7.68 -1.33
CA GLY A 1 16.51 -8.25 -0.88
C GLY A 1 16.35 -9.42 0.08
N GLN A 2 17.38 -10.25 0.21
CA GLN A 2 17.43 -11.38 1.17
C GLN A 2 17.82 -10.97 2.61
N ALA A 3 17.92 -9.66 2.88
CA ALA A 3 18.30 -9.13 4.18
C ALA A 3 17.08 -8.82 5.06
N MET A 4 17.31 -8.70 6.37
CA MET A 4 16.30 -8.24 7.33
C MET A 4 15.79 -6.85 6.96
N ILE A 5 14.47 -6.72 6.77
CA ILE A 5 13.80 -5.46 6.45
C ILE A 5 13.76 -4.58 7.71
N ARG A 6 14.28 -3.36 7.64
CA ARG A 6 14.26 -2.36 8.72
C ARG A 6 13.48 -1.10 8.34
N ARG A 7 13.46 -0.75 7.06
CA ARG A 7 12.79 0.44 6.52
C ARG A 7 11.80 0.04 5.44
N VAL A 8 10.56 0.46 5.63
CA VAL A 8 9.46 0.21 4.69
C VAL A 8 8.95 1.55 4.17
N GLY A 9 8.93 1.70 2.85
CA GLY A 9 8.14 2.73 2.17
C GLY A 9 6.84 2.14 1.67
N TRP A 10 5.75 2.90 1.68
CA TRP A 10 4.49 2.42 1.15
C TRP A 10 3.63 3.53 0.53
N CYS A 11 2.76 3.12 -0.39
CA CYS A 11 1.69 3.93 -0.97
C CYS A 11 0.54 2.98 -1.32
N THR A 12 -0.66 3.18 -0.76
CA THR A 12 -1.82 2.31 -1.06
C THR A 12 -2.29 2.48 -2.50
N GLY A 13 -3.05 1.53 -3.04
CA GLY A 13 -3.61 1.63 -4.39
C GLY A 13 -2.56 1.51 -5.51
N GLY A 14 -2.70 2.31 -6.56
CA GLY A 14 -1.83 2.35 -7.74
C GLY A 14 -0.48 3.07 -7.55
N GLY A 15 0.20 2.83 -6.42
CA GLY A 15 1.43 3.51 -6.03
C GLY A 15 2.72 3.00 -6.68
N GLN A 16 2.67 2.09 -7.65
CA GLN A 16 3.84 1.49 -8.33
C GLN A 16 4.82 2.53 -8.87
N GLY A 17 4.33 3.69 -9.34
CA GLY A 17 5.16 4.76 -9.90
C GLY A 17 6.10 5.44 -8.91
N TYR A 18 5.91 5.26 -7.59
CA TYR A 18 6.77 5.84 -6.56
C TYR A 18 7.95 4.93 -6.16
N ILE A 19 8.14 3.78 -6.81
CA ILE A 19 9.18 2.83 -6.44
C ILE A 19 10.58 3.46 -6.46
N ASP A 20 10.90 4.27 -7.48
CA ASP A 20 12.22 4.90 -7.59
C ASP A 20 12.42 5.98 -6.52
N THR A 21 11.34 6.69 -6.14
CA THR A 21 11.35 7.63 -5.01
C THR A 21 11.58 6.90 -3.69
N ALA A 22 10.97 5.74 -3.49
CA ALA A 22 11.16 4.92 -2.29
C ALA A 22 12.59 4.36 -2.22
N ILE A 23 13.13 3.90 -3.35
CA ILE A 23 14.54 3.47 -3.48
C ILE A 23 15.47 4.63 -3.10
N ALA A 24 15.24 5.83 -3.64
CA ALA A 24 16.04 7.02 -3.33
C ALA A 24 15.96 7.42 -1.85
N ALA A 25 14.85 7.11 -1.17
CA ALA A 25 14.68 7.31 0.28
C ALA A 25 15.39 6.24 1.14
N GLY A 26 16.02 5.22 0.52
CA GLY A 26 16.80 4.19 1.22
C GLY A 26 15.93 3.19 1.99
N VAL A 27 14.80 2.78 1.41
CA VAL A 27 13.95 1.71 1.97
C VAL A 27 14.49 0.32 1.64
N ASP A 28 14.25 -0.64 2.54
CA ASP A 28 14.58 -2.05 2.30
C ASP A 28 13.43 -2.78 1.59
N LEU A 29 12.19 -2.29 1.79
CA LEU A 29 10.95 -2.81 1.23
C LEU A 29 10.06 -1.67 0.75
N TYR A 30 9.50 -1.81 -0.45
CA TYR A 30 8.41 -0.98 -0.94
C TYR A 30 7.10 -1.78 -1.04
N LEU A 31 6.01 -1.23 -0.50
CA LEU A 31 4.68 -1.85 -0.51
C LEU A 31 3.68 -0.93 -1.22
N THR A 32 2.94 -1.49 -2.18
CA THR A 32 1.83 -0.81 -2.85
C THR A 32 0.68 -1.77 -3.13
N GLY A 33 -0.43 -1.29 -3.67
CA GLY A 33 -1.54 -2.13 -4.12
C GLY A 33 -1.21 -2.88 -5.40
N GLU A 34 -0.86 -2.17 -6.47
CA GLU A 34 -0.63 -2.77 -7.79
C GLU A 34 0.87 -2.90 -8.16
N ALA A 35 1.15 -3.69 -9.19
CA ALA A 35 2.48 -3.86 -9.77
C ALA A 35 2.47 -3.57 -11.28
N SER A 36 3.62 -3.19 -11.81
CA SER A 36 3.90 -3.14 -13.26
C SER A 36 5.21 -3.86 -13.59
N GLU A 37 5.48 -4.09 -14.88
CA GLU A 37 6.75 -4.66 -15.32
C GLU A 37 7.95 -3.80 -14.85
N GLN A 38 7.82 -2.48 -14.93
CA GLN A 38 8.87 -1.56 -14.47
C GLN A 38 9.18 -1.74 -12.98
N THR A 39 8.15 -1.91 -12.14
CA THR A 39 8.40 -2.11 -10.69
C THR A 39 9.21 -3.37 -10.39
N TYR A 40 9.05 -4.43 -11.17
CA TYR A 40 9.82 -5.65 -10.98
C TYR A 40 11.31 -5.39 -11.23
N HIS A 41 11.64 -4.72 -12.34
CA HIS A 41 13.02 -4.42 -12.70
C HIS A 41 13.63 -3.40 -11.72
N SER A 42 12.94 -2.30 -11.40
CA SER A 42 13.41 -1.32 -10.41
C SER A 42 13.72 -1.97 -9.05
N ALA A 43 12.84 -2.83 -8.53
CA ALA A 43 13.08 -3.54 -7.27
C ALA A 43 14.30 -4.47 -7.36
N ARG A 44 14.37 -5.28 -8.42
CA ARG A 44 15.42 -6.30 -8.60
C ARG A 44 16.80 -5.68 -8.80
N GLU A 45 16.89 -4.65 -9.63
CA GLU A 45 18.14 -3.97 -9.96
C GLU A 45 18.70 -3.17 -8.77
N ASN A 46 17.82 -2.64 -7.92
CA ASN A 46 18.22 -1.86 -6.73
C ASN A 46 18.25 -2.69 -5.43
N GLY A 47 18.01 -4.00 -5.51
CA GLY A 47 18.06 -4.91 -4.35
C GLY A 47 16.93 -4.71 -3.31
N VAL A 48 15.91 -3.89 -3.63
CA VAL A 48 14.79 -3.58 -2.75
C VAL A 48 13.73 -4.69 -2.82
N SER A 49 13.18 -5.09 -1.67
CA SER A 49 12.01 -5.99 -1.66
C SER A 49 10.77 -5.23 -2.14
N PHE A 50 9.88 -5.92 -2.85
CA PHE A 50 8.64 -5.32 -3.36
C PHE A 50 7.44 -6.19 -3.02
N ILE A 51 6.35 -5.57 -2.58
CA ILE A 51 5.06 -6.21 -2.33
C ILE A 51 3.95 -5.42 -3.04
N ALA A 52 3.20 -6.10 -3.90
CA ALA A 52 1.91 -5.66 -4.39
C ALA A 52 0.81 -6.42 -3.64
N ALA A 53 0.05 -5.70 -2.81
CA ALA A 53 -0.89 -6.27 -1.85
C ALA A 53 -2.36 -6.12 -2.26
N GLY A 54 -2.63 -5.66 -3.48
CA GLY A 54 -3.97 -5.38 -4.01
C GLY A 54 -4.41 -3.93 -3.77
N HIS A 55 -4.92 -3.28 -4.81
CA HIS A 55 -5.46 -1.93 -4.79
C HIS A 55 -6.60 -1.83 -3.78
N HIS A 56 -7.67 -2.59 -3.98
CA HIS A 56 -8.84 -2.60 -3.08
C HIS A 56 -8.45 -2.99 -1.65
N ALA A 57 -7.61 -4.01 -1.53
CA ALA A 57 -7.18 -4.54 -0.23
C ALA A 57 -6.41 -3.50 0.59
N THR A 58 -5.62 -2.63 -0.06
CA THR A 58 -4.83 -1.60 0.62
C THR A 58 -5.62 -0.32 0.91
N GLU A 59 -6.70 -0.03 0.18
CA GLU A 59 -7.45 1.23 0.31
C GLU A 59 -8.68 1.16 1.24
N ARG A 60 -9.19 -0.03 1.54
CA ARG A 60 -10.40 -0.18 2.38
C ARG A 60 -10.26 0.38 3.80
N TYR A 61 -9.05 0.42 4.35
CA TYR A 61 -8.84 0.83 5.74
C TYR A 61 -9.09 2.33 5.98
N GLY A 62 -8.91 3.16 4.95
CA GLY A 62 -9.12 4.62 5.07
C GLY A 62 -10.59 4.96 5.30
N VAL A 63 -11.49 4.41 4.49
CA VAL A 63 -12.94 4.66 4.62
C VAL A 63 -13.51 4.04 5.90
N GLN A 64 -13.01 2.86 6.32
CA GLN A 64 -13.38 2.26 7.61
C GLN A 64 -13.03 3.19 8.78
N ALA A 65 -11.78 3.67 8.83
CA ALA A 65 -11.33 4.57 9.89
C ALA A 65 -12.10 5.90 9.91
N LEU A 66 -12.42 6.45 8.73
CA LEU A 66 -13.23 7.65 8.62
C LEU A 66 -14.66 7.42 9.14
N GLY A 67 -15.31 6.35 8.71
CA GLY A 67 -16.66 6.03 9.15
C GLY A 67 -16.74 5.81 10.66
N ASP A 68 -15.79 5.08 11.23
CA ASP A 68 -15.69 4.88 12.69
C ASP A 68 -15.48 6.20 13.45
N TYR A 69 -14.66 7.10 12.90
CA TYR A 69 -14.44 8.42 13.49
C TYR A 69 -15.73 9.26 13.48
N LEU A 70 -16.46 9.28 12.37
CA LEU A 70 -17.71 10.03 12.23
C LEU A 70 -18.82 9.46 13.12
N ALA A 71 -18.94 8.13 13.19
CA ALA A 71 -19.89 7.44 14.07
C ALA A 71 -19.71 7.85 15.54
N ARG A 72 -18.46 7.85 16.03
CA ARG A 72 -18.13 8.26 17.40
C ARG A 72 -18.40 9.75 17.63
N ARG A 73 -18.03 10.60 16.67
CA ARG A 73 -18.12 12.07 16.81
C ARG A 73 -19.56 12.59 16.77
N PHE A 74 -20.41 11.97 15.96
CA PHE A 74 -21.75 12.47 15.69
C PHE A 74 -22.87 11.56 16.21
N ALA A 75 -22.52 10.49 16.94
CA ALA A 75 -23.45 9.48 17.46
C ALA A 75 -24.34 8.89 16.36
N LEU A 76 -23.71 8.54 15.23
CA LEU A 76 -24.36 7.91 14.08
C LEU A 76 -24.03 6.43 14.02
N GLU A 77 -24.93 5.66 13.40
CA GLU A 77 -24.63 4.29 12.99
C GLU A 77 -23.81 4.30 11.71
N HIS A 78 -22.73 3.52 11.67
CA HIS A 78 -21.87 3.35 10.50
C HIS A 78 -21.80 1.87 10.14
N LEU A 79 -22.06 1.57 8.86
CA LEU A 79 -21.90 0.24 8.28
C LEU A 79 -20.93 0.32 7.11
N PHE A 80 -19.79 -0.35 7.22
CA PHE A 80 -18.89 -0.55 6.10
C PHE A 80 -19.35 -1.76 5.28
N ILE A 81 -19.49 -1.58 3.97
CA ILE A 81 -19.85 -2.66 3.03
C ILE A 81 -18.62 -2.95 2.16
N ASP A 82 -18.00 -4.10 2.37
CA ASP A 82 -16.90 -4.56 1.52
C ASP A 82 -17.48 -5.18 0.23
N CYS A 83 -17.14 -4.60 -0.91
CA CYS A 83 -17.43 -5.17 -2.23
C CYS A 83 -16.10 -5.67 -2.81
N PRO A 84 -15.80 -6.99 -2.75
CA PRO A 84 -14.50 -7.50 -3.12
C PRO A 84 -14.16 -7.18 -4.58
N ASN A 85 -13.01 -6.54 -4.78
CA ASN A 85 -12.38 -6.40 -6.08
C ASN A 85 -11.05 -7.18 -6.04
N PRO A 86 -10.78 -8.09 -7.01
CA PRO A 86 -9.54 -8.85 -7.05
C PRO A 86 -8.29 -8.01 -7.36
N ILE A 87 -8.47 -6.76 -7.80
CA ILE A 87 -7.37 -5.82 -8.09
C ILE A 87 -6.98 -5.05 -6.86
#